data_AF-A0A1V4VAQ3-F1
#
_entry.id   AF-A0A1V4VAQ3-F1
#
_cell.length_a   1.000
_cell.length_b   1.000
_cell.length_c   1.000
_cell.angle_alpha   90.00
_cell.angle_beta   90.00
_cell.angle_gamma   90.00
#
_symmetry.space_group_name_H-M   'P 1'
#
loop_
_entity.id
_entity.type
_entity.pdbx_description
1 polymer ?
#
loop_
_entity_poly.entity_id
_entity_poly.type
_entity_poly.pdbx_seq_one_letter_code
_entity_poly.pdbx_strand_id
1 'polypeptide(L)'
;MPDPAVPPQRLHHHLWGSIKAVHETIFQLERSAFLAGYYKAFGFNALPCTFCETCIPEEREGAVDPTEGRNCRHKDRVRPSMEACGIDVFATLERAGYDLAVLDSYSKGAALFGLVLLD
;
A
#
# COMPACT_ATOMS: atom_id res chain seq x y z
N MET A 1 -4.59 7.98 -9.93
CA MET A 1 -5.88 7.99 -10.64
C MET A 1 -6.20 6.58 -11.09
N PRO A 2 -7.47 6.16 -11.06
CA PRO A 2 -7.85 4.84 -11.57
C PRO A 2 -7.57 4.69 -13.07
N ASP A 3 -7.12 3.51 -13.49
CA ASP A 3 -6.87 3.19 -14.90
C ASP A 3 -8.20 2.82 -15.60
N PRO A 4 -8.68 3.61 -16.57
CA PRO A 4 -9.92 3.33 -17.28
C PRO A 4 -9.84 2.09 -18.17
N ALA A 5 -8.64 1.62 -18.51
CA ALA A 5 -8.44 0.40 -19.30
C ALA A 5 -8.61 -0.89 -18.48
N VAL A 6 -8.57 -0.80 -17.14
CA VAL A 6 -8.69 -1.94 -16.24
C VAL A 6 -10.06 -1.94 -15.56
N PRO A 7 -10.82 -3.05 -15.59
CA PRO A 7 -12.12 -3.11 -14.93
C PRO A 7 -11.98 -2.99 -13.40
N PRO A 8 -12.90 -2.31 -12.70
CA PRO A 8 -12.78 -2.02 -11.27
C PRO A 8 -12.82 -3.28 -10.37
N GLN A 9 -13.33 -4.41 -10.88
CA GLN A 9 -13.27 -5.71 -10.21
C GLN A 9 -11.83 -6.18 -10.02
N ARG A 10 -10.90 -5.78 -10.90
CA ARG A 10 -9.45 -5.97 -10.73
C ARG A 10 -8.86 -4.80 -9.96
N LEU A 11 -9.40 -4.54 -8.76
CA LEU A 11 -9.17 -3.33 -7.97
C LEU A 11 -7.69 -2.93 -7.85
N HIS A 12 -6.81 -3.89 -7.55
CA HIS A 12 -5.37 -3.65 -7.40
C HIS A 12 -4.74 -3.06 -8.67
N HIS A 13 -5.06 -3.59 -9.84
CA HIS A 13 -4.57 -3.06 -11.11
C HIS A 13 -5.33 -1.81 -11.55
N HIS A 14 -6.63 -1.73 -11.25
CA HIS A 14 -7.43 -0.54 -11.51
C HIS A 14 -6.90 0.69 -10.75
N LEU A 15 -6.39 0.50 -9.53
CA LEU A 15 -5.83 1.57 -8.70
C LEU A 15 -4.30 1.65 -8.75
N TRP A 16 -3.65 0.96 -9.69
CA TRP A 16 -2.21 0.73 -9.69
C TRP A 16 -1.36 1.98 -9.43
N GLY A 17 -1.61 3.04 -10.21
CA GLY A 17 -0.89 4.32 -10.08
C GLY A 17 -1.19 5.04 -8.78
N SER A 18 -2.43 4.97 -8.26
CA SER A 18 -2.79 5.55 -6.96
C SER A 18 -2.07 4.82 -5.81
N ILE A 19 -2.01 3.49 -5.87
CA ILE A 19 -1.28 2.68 -4.89
C ILE A 19 0.20 3.04 -4.91
N LYS A 20 0.80 3.12 -6.10
CA LYS A 20 2.22 3.46 -6.25
C LYS A 20 2.54 4.83 -5.65
N ALA A 21 1.69 5.83 -5.91
CA ALA A 21 1.85 7.17 -5.37
C ALA A 21 1.80 7.20 -3.83
N VAL A 22 0.88 6.44 -3.21
CA VAL A 22 0.82 6.31 -1.73
C VAL A 22 2.08 5.65 -1.21
N HIS A 23 2.53 4.54 -1.82
CA HIS A 23 3.71 3.81 -1.38
C HIS A 23 4.99 4.66 -1.48
N GLU A 24 5.14 5.43 -2.57
CA GLU A 24 6.25 6.38 -2.73
C GLU A 24 6.18 7.49 -1.66
N THR A 25 4.98 8.03 -1.40
CA THR A 25 4.77 9.08 -0.40
C THR A 25 5.16 8.59 1.00
N ILE A 26 4.70 7.41 1.40
CA ILE A 26 5.02 6.83 2.72
C ILE A 26 6.51 6.57 2.86
N PHE A 27 7.17 6.02 1.84
CA PHE A 27 8.62 5.83 1.87
C PHE A 27 9.36 7.16 2.05
N GLN A 28 8.96 8.23 1.35
CA GLN A 28 9.59 9.55 1.49
C GLN A 28 9.31 10.19 2.86
N LEU A 29 8.10 10.02 3.41
CA LEU A 29 7.74 10.52 4.73
C LEU A 29 8.51 9.78 5.83
N GLU A 30 8.58 8.45 5.77
CA GLU A 30 9.37 7.62 6.70
C GLU A 30 10.84 8.08 6.70
N ARG A 31 11.44 8.21 5.51
CA ARG A 31 12.83 8.67 5.37
C ARG A 31 13.02 10.08 5.93
N SER A 32 12.10 10.99 5.63
CA SER A 32 12.14 12.37 6.13
C SER A 32 12.04 12.41 7.66
N ALA A 33 11.13 11.64 8.24
CA ALA A 33 10.95 11.54 9.69
C ALA A 33 12.20 10.97 10.37
N PHE A 34 12.78 9.90 9.82
CA PHE A 34 14.03 9.35 10.33
C PHE A 34 15.16 10.38 10.35
N LEU A 35 15.34 11.10 9.24
CA LEU A 35 16.34 12.17 9.13
C LEU A 35 16.07 13.36 10.06
N ALA A 36 14.83 13.58 10.46
CA ALA A 36 14.44 14.59 11.43
C ALA A 36 14.63 14.16 12.90
N GLY A 37 15.15 12.95 13.16
CA GLY A 37 15.45 12.45 14.50
C GLY A 37 14.44 11.46 15.07
N TYR A 38 13.35 11.15 14.37
CA TYR A 38 12.42 10.09 14.74
C TYR A 38 13.02 8.72 14.36
N TYR A 39 13.99 8.24 15.15
CA TYR A 39 14.81 7.07 14.78
C TYR A 39 14.01 5.76 14.65
N LYS A 40 12.80 5.67 15.24
CA LYS A 40 11.87 4.53 15.06
C LYS A 40 10.81 4.76 13.98
N ALA A 41 10.97 5.76 13.12
CA ALA A 41 10.02 6.01 12.05
C ALA A 41 9.79 4.76 11.20
N PHE A 42 8.52 4.35 11.05
CA PHE A 42 8.16 3.15 10.31
C PHE A 42 6.86 3.33 9.54
N GLY A 43 6.93 3.15 8.22
CA GLY A 43 5.83 3.31 7.29
C GLY A 43 5.02 2.04 7.06
N PHE A 44 3.70 2.23 6.92
CA PHE A 44 2.74 1.26 6.44
C PHE A 44 1.99 1.84 5.24
N ASN A 45 1.72 0.98 4.26
CA ASN A 45 1.02 1.34 3.04
C ASN A 45 -0.45 0.88 3.06
N ALA A 46 -1.16 1.07 1.94
CA ALA A 46 -2.43 0.40 1.65
C ALA A 46 -2.26 -0.53 0.45
N LEU A 47 -2.97 -1.66 0.48
CA LEU A 47 -3.03 -2.65 -0.61
C LEU A 47 -1.68 -3.29 -0.95
N PRO A 48 -1.68 -4.37 -1.76
CA PRO A 48 -0.44 -4.97 -2.25
C PRO A 48 0.40 -3.99 -3.08
N CYS A 49 1.72 -4.17 -3.03
CA CYS A 49 2.71 -3.34 -3.73
C CYS A 49 2.47 -3.25 -5.25
N THR A 50 2.79 -2.08 -5.83
CA THR A 50 2.69 -1.79 -7.28
C THR A 50 3.96 -1.15 -7.86
N PHE A 51 5.13 -1.35 -7.22
CA PHE A 51 6.38 -0.77 -7.72
C PHE A 51 6.87 -1.38 -9.05
N CYS A 52 6.71 -2.70 -9.23
CA CYS A 52 7.11 -3.42 -10.45
C CYS A 52 5.91 -3.58 -11.37
N GLU A 53 6.02 -3.30 -12.67
CA GLU A 53 4.97 -3.58 -13.68
C GLU A 53 4.44 -5.02 -13.61
N THR A 54 5.33 -5.98 -13.37
CA THR A 54 5.00 -7.36 -13.02
C THR A 54 5.86 -7.76 -11.83
N CYS A 55 5.24 -8.30 -10.78
CA CYS A 55 5.98 -8.69 -9.58
C CYS A 55 6.71 -10.02 -9.80
N ILE A 56 7.89 -10.22 -9.21
CA ILE A 56 8.69 -11.46 -9.36
C ILE A 56 7.88 -12.74 -9.13
N PRO A 57 7.01 -12.83 -8.09
CA PRO A 57 6.24 -14.05 -7.86
C PRO A 57 5.19 -14.32 -8.95
N GLU A 58 4.82 -13.31 -9.74
CA GLU A 58 3.85 -13.40 -10.85
C GLU A 58 4.53 -13.73 -12.19
N GLU A 59 5.87 -13.67 -12.28
CA GLU A 59 6.62 -13.97 -13.51
C GLU A 59 6.73 -15.47 -13.80
N ARG A 60 6.40 -16.33 -12.83
CA ARG A 60 6.46 -17.79 -12.96
C ARG A 60 5.07 -18.38 -12.98
N GLU A 61 4.90 -19.43 -13.76
CA GLU A 61 3.68 -20.23 -13.73
C GLU A 61 3.61 -21.12 -12.49
N GLY A 62 2.39 -21.34 -11.99
CA GLY A 62 2.13 -22.21 -10.84
C GLY A 62 1.85 -21.45 -9.54
N ALA A 63 1.99 -22.16 -8.42
CA ALA A 63 1.72 -21.57 -7.10
C ALA A 63 2.80 -20.54 -6.74
N VAL A 64 2.36 -19.40 -6.21
CA VAL A 64 3.25 -18.37 -5.68
C VAL A 64 4.02 -18.92 -4.48
N ASP A 65 5.35 -19.00 -4.59
CA ASP A 65 6.23 -19.30 -3.47
C ASP A 65 6.40 -18.02 -2.61
N PRO A 66 5.93 -18.00 -1.35
CA PRO A 66 6.03 -16.83 -0.49
C PRO A 66 7.48 -16.43 -0.18
N THR A 67 8.45 -17.34 -0.36
CA THR A 67 9.87 -17.04 -0.15
C THR A 67 10.46 -16.18 -1.26
N GLU A 68 9.81 -16.05 -2.42
CA GLU A 68 10.27 -15.22 -3.54
C GLU A 68 10.29 -13.71 -3.22
N GLY A 69 9.65 -13.28 -2.13
CA GLY A 69 9.85 -11.93 -1.58
C GLY A 69 11.33 -11.61 -1.28
N ARG A 70 12.16 -12.63 -1.03
CA ARG A 70 13.61 -12.49 -0.89
C ARG A 70 14.31 -12.01 -2.18
N ASN A 71 13.64 -12.05 -3.32
CA ASN A 71 14.17 -11.57 -4.60
C ASN A 71 13.61 -10.19 -5.00
N CYS A 72 12.71 -9.59 -4.19
CA CYS A 72 12.09 -8.30 -4.50
C CYS A 72 13.09 -7.23 -4.98
N ARG A 73 12.74 -6.54 -6.07
CA ARG A 73 13.56 -5.47 -6.69
C ARG A 73 13.58 -4.16 -5.90
N HIS A 74 12.70 -4.01 -4.92
CA HIS A 74 12.45 -2.76 -4.18
C HIS A 74 12.49 -2.95 -2.65
N LYS A 75 13.40 -3.79 -2.15
CA LYS A 75 13.54 -4.12 -0.71
C LYS A 75 13.73 -2.90 0.19
N ASP A 76 14.37 -1.86 -0.34
CA ASP A 76 14.61 -0.60 0.35
C ASP A 76 13.32 0.18 0.59
N ARG A 77 12.33 0.04 -0.30
CA ARG A 77 11.10 0.88 -0.32
C ARG A 77 9.84 0.15 0.07
N VAL A 78 9.78 -1.15 -0.16
CA VAL A 78 8.56 -1.93 0.10
C VAL A 78 8.25 -1.92 1.60
N ARG A 79 7.02 -1.55 1.94
CA ARG A 79 6.48 -1.62 3.29
C ARG A 79 5.23 -2.46 3.29
N PRO A 80 4.93 -3.18 4.39
CA PRO A 80 3.67 -3.89 4.51
C PRO A 80 2.50 -2.91 4.48
N SER A 81 1.32 -3.38 4.10
CA SER A 81 0.11 -2.59 4.26
C SER A 81 -0.39 -2.62 5.71
N MET A 82 -1.20 -1.64 6.08
CA MET A 82 -1.79 -1.57 7.42
C MET A 82 -2.59 -2.83 7.73
N GLU A 83 -3.42 -3.27 6.79
CA GLU A 83 -4.26 -4.47 6.92
C GLU A 83 -3.46 -5.77 6.98
N ALA A 84 -2.33 -5.85 6.27
CA ALA A 84 -1.44 -7.02 6.33
C ALA A 84 -0.78 -7.20 7.70
N CYS A 85 -0.68 -6.12 8.49
CA CYS A 85 -0.16 -6.14 9.85
C CYS A 85 -1.25 -6.24 10.93
N GLY A 86 -2.51 -6.48 10.55
CA GLY A 86 -3.62 -6.62 11.50
C GLY A 86 -4.07 -5.30 12.14
N ILE A 87 -3.68 -4.16 11.57
CA ILE A 87 -4.17 -2.85 12.03
C ILE A 87 -5.63 -2.70 11.62
N ASP A 88 -6.50 -2.36 12.57
CA ASP A 88 -7.86 -1.94 12.27
C ASP A 88 -7.83 -0.55 11.62
N VAL A 89 -7.84 -0.54 10.29
CA VAL A 89 -7.74 0.69 9.48
C VAL A 89 -8.94 1.61 9.72
N PHE A 90 -10.16 1.06 9.82
CA PHE A 90 -11.37 1.85 10.01
C PHE A 90 -11.37 2.55 11.37
N ALA A 91 -11.15 1.80 12.46
CA ALA A 91 -11.10 2.38 13.80
C ALA A 91 -9.90 3.34 13.98
N THR A 92 -8.80 3.13 13.26
CA THR A 92 -7.67 4.05 13.26
C THR A 92 -8.00 5.38 12.59
N LEU A 93 -8.67 5.33 11.43
CA LEU A 93 -9.02 6.52 10.67
C LEU A 93 -10.17 7.30 11.32
N GLU A 94 -11.15 6.61 11.93
CA GLU A 94 -12.19 7.22 12.74
C GLU A 94 -11.60 8.05 13.89
N ARG A 95 -10.64 7.48 14.64
CA ARG A 95 -9.92 8.20 15.70
C ARG A 95 -9.08 9.37 15.20
N ALA A 96 -8.67 9.34 13.93
CA ALA A 96 -7.97 10.43 13.25
C ALA A 96 -8.93 11.48 12.64
N GLY A 97 -10.24 11.34 12.85
CA GLY A 97 -11.27 12.30 12.41
C GLY A 97 -11.77 12.08 10.98
N TYR A 98 -11.51 10.92 10.37
CA TYR A 98 -12.04 10.56 9.07
C TYR A 98 -13.35 9.77 9.23
N ASP A 99 -14.37 10.14 8.46
CA ASP A 99 -15.62 9.40 8.34
C ASP A 99 -15.57 8.52 7.08
N LEU A 100 -15.46 7.21 7.27
CA LEU A 100 -15.31 6.23 6.19
C LEU A 100 -16.45 5.22 6.23
N ALA A 101 -17.06 5.01 5.06
CA ALA A 101 -18.04 3.97 4.84
C ALA A 101 -17.43 2.82 4.04
N VAL A 102 -17.88 1.59 4.34
CA VAL A 102 -17.59 0.44 3.48
C VAL A 102 -18.25 0.67 2.12
N LEU A 103 -17.47 0.48 1.06
CA LEU A 103 -17.97 0.60 -0.31
C LEU A 103 -18.68 -0.69 -0.72
N ASP A 104 -19.90 -0.57 -1.22
CA ASP A 104 -20.77 -1.66 -1.67
C ASP A 104 -20.84 -1.79 -3.20
N SER A 105 -20.16 -0.91 -3.94
CA SER A 105 -20.23 -0.83 -5.40
C SER A 105 -18.94 -0.27 -6.00
N TYR A 106 -18.57 -0.81 -7.16
CA TYR A 106 -17.42 -0.39 -7.95
C TYR A 106 -17.56 0.98 -8.61
N SER A 107 -18.75 1.59 -8.59
CA SER A 107 -18.95 2.97 -9.06
C SER A 107 -18.52 4.02 -8.04
N LYS A 108 -18.27 3.63 -6.78
CA LYS A 108 -17.82 4.52 -5.71
C LYS A 108 -16.29 4.60 -5.69
N GLY A 109 -15.75 5.80 -5.44
CA GLY A 109 -14.31 6.01 -5.34
C GLY A 109 -13.73 5.44 -4.04
N ALA A 110 -12.57 4.80 -4.11
CA ALA A 110 -11.82 4.31 -2.96
C ALA A 110 -10.79 5.33 -2.47
N ALA A 111 -10.76 5.57 -1.16
CA ALA A 111 -9.69 6.30 -0.50
C ALA A 111 -8.58 5.34 -0.07
N LEU A 112 -7.33 5.72 -0.29
CA LEU A 112 -6.14 4.95 0.10
C LEU A 112 -5.40 5.70 1.20
N PHE A 113 -5.07 5.00 2.27
CA PHE A 113 -4.37 5.56 3.42
C PHE A 113 -3.06 4.82 3.65
N GLY A 114 -2.03 5.57 4.01
CA GLY A 114 -0.82 5.01 4.61
C GLY A 114 -0.59 5.66 5.96
N LEU A 115 0.27 5.06 6.76
CA LEU A 115 0.57 5.51 8.12
C LEU A 115 2.08 5.52 8.31
N VAL A 116 2.62 6.58 8.91
CA VAL A 116 4.00 6.56 9.43
C VAL A 116 3.90 6.64 10.94
N LEU A 117 4.37 5.60 11.62
CA LEU A 117 4.57 5.64 13.06
C LEU A 117 5.81 6.47 13.36
N LEU A 118 5.69 7.34 14.37
CA LEU A 118 6.77 8.11 14.94
C LEU A 118 7.02 7.62 16.37
N ASP A 119 8.24 7.78 16.87
CA ASP A 119 8.64 7.42 18.25
C ASP A 119 7.95 8.31 19.29
#